data_AF-A0A8J4S3D9-F1
#
_entry.id   AF-A0A8J4S3D9-F1
#
_cell.length_a   1.000
_cell.length_b   1.000
_cell.length_c   1.000
_cell.angle_alpha   90.00
_cell.angle_beta   90.00
_cell.angle_gamma   90.00
#
_symmetry.space_group_name_H-M   'P 1'
#
loop_
_entity.id
_entity.type
_entity.pdbx_description
1 polymer ?
#
loop_
_entity_poly.entity_id
_entity_poly.type
_entity_poly.pdbx_seq_one_letter_code
_entity_poly.pdbx_strand_id
1 'polypeptide(L)'
;MENLNELTELRVLNLGGNMICTLENIDKLTLLTELNLRRNQINRIGTIGKLPSLLRLFLSNNKLETFESLEPLFQVSSLNELRLDSNGVCGSNQSSYRSRMIRGFPVLKHLDLKPLSDADRKEALLRLSPTKTSSGDDDAEAAARSRAISSAKVAWERRGDPSSPAMTSNDSPDMSSSTSWGTPDKEGFVSHVGYEEREIVPMSREESAVHNDNAGFSEIEVYGDYRVLVIHGSALEVLETTRANTLINAISFRYVGMSEIVAAITNTTNANFKIFTRLRRLIFAYNDLQSFDDLLWLSSLGPKAEEVISRVV
;
A
#
# COMPACT_ATOMS: atom_id res chain seq x y z
N MET A 1 -3.84 3.28 -27.96
CA MET A 1 -3.84 3.58 -26.52
C MET A 1 -2.40 3.48 -26.08
N GLU A 2 -1.69 4.60 -26.16
CA GLU A 2 -0.26 4.66 -25.83
C GLU A 2 -0.15 5.01 -24.35
N ASN A 3 0.16 3.97 -23.57
CA ASN A 3 0.24 3.94 -22.10
C ASN A 3 1.39 4.82 -21.55
N LEU A 4 1.52 4.85 -20.22
CA LEU A 4 2.73 5.30 -19.48
C LEU A 4 4.06 4.62 -19.90
N ASN A 5 4.01 3.75 -20.90
CA ASN A 5 5.10 2.90 -21.37
C ASN A 5 6.32 3.66 -21.86
N GLU A 6 6.15 4.90 -22.33
CA GLU A 6 7.24 5.74 -22.82
C GLU A 6 8.10 6.34 -21.69
N LEU A 7 7.63 6.28 -20.44
CA LEU A 7 8.36 6.75 -19.26
C LEU A 7 9.35 5.68 -18.77
N THR A 8 10.25 5.23 -19.65
CA THR A 8 11.13 4.08 -19.35
C THR A 8 12.13 4.33 -18.24
N GLU A 9 12.45 5.60 -17.94
CA GLU A 9 13.32 6.00 -16.83
C GLU A 9 12.57 6.27 -15.52
N LEU A 10 11.25 6.09 -15.47
CA LEU A 10 10.48 6.35 -14.26
C LEU A 10 10.90 5.38 -13.14
N ARG A 11 11.38 5.94 -12.03
CA ARG A 11 11.86 5.23 -10.84
C ARG A 11 10.89 5.32 -9.68
N VAL A 12 10.18 6.43 -9.56
CA VAL A 12 9.21 6.69 -8.49
C VAL A 12 7.90 7.19 -9.07
N LEU A 13 6.82 6.50 -8.76
CA LEU A 13 5.46 6.94 -9.06
C LEU A 13 4.67 7.02 -7.76
N ASN A 14 4.42 8.23 -7.29
CA ASN A 14 3.62 8.48 -6.11
C ASN A 14 2.29 9.11 -6.49
N LEU A 15 1.22 8.32 -6.39
CA LEU A 15 -0.15 8.72 -6.65
C LEU A 15 -1.02 8.53 -5.39
N GLY A 16 -0.43 8.69 -4.20
CA GLY A 16 -1.17 8.57 -2.95
C GLY A 16 -2.23 9.67 -2.76
N GLY A 17 -3.37 9.32 -2.18
CA GLY A 17 -4.44 10.28 -1.86
C GLY A 17 -5.36 10.66 -3.02
N ASN A 18 -5.33 9.93 -4.13
CA ASN A 18 -6.17 10.20 -5.31
C ASN A 18 -7.45 9.34 -5.31
N MET A 19 -8.20 9.34 -6.41
CA MET A 19 -9.45 8.57 -6.56
C MET A 19 -9.32 7.34 -7.46
N ILE A 20 -8.10 6.79 -7.58
CA ILE A 20 -7.81 5.68 -8.50
C ILE A 20 -8.54 4.40 -8.06
N CYS A 21 -9.30 3.80 -8.98
CA CYS A 21 -10.07 2.57 -8.73
C CYS A 21 -9.40 1.30 -9.26
N THR A 22 -8.54 1.43 -10.27
CA THR A 22 -7.87 0.29 -10.94
C THR A 22 -6.38 0.54 -11.06
N LEU A 23 -5.56 -0.45 -10.73
CA LEU A 23 -4.13 -0.46 -11.00
C LEU A 23 -3.85 -1.21 -12.30
N GLU A 24 -3.45 -0.51 -13.36
CA GLU A 24 -3.17 -1.08 -14.68
C GLU A 24 -2.19 -0.22 -15.48
N ASN A 25 -1.80 -0.67 -16.69
CA ASN A 25 -1.01 0.11 -17.66
C ASN A 25 0.39 0.55 -17.16
N ILE A 26 1.04 -0.26 -16.31
CA ILE A 26 2.40 0.01 -15.81
C ILE A 26 3.43 -1.05 -16.25
N ASP A 27 3.06 -2.00 -17.11
CA ASP A 27 3.87 -3.19 -17.43
C ASP A 27 5.24 -2.90 -18.08
N LYS A 28 5.41 -1.74 -18.68
CA LYS A 28 6.67 -1.31 -19.32
C LYS A 28 7.58 -0.46 -18.43
N LEU A 29 7.15 -0.09 -17.22
CA LEU A 29 7.93 0.71 -16.29
C LEU A 29 9.02 -0.15 -15.61
N THR A 30 9.98 -0.64 -16.40
CA THR A 30 10.95 -1.66 -15.98
C THR A 30 11.96 -1.14 -14.95
N LEU A 31 12.18 0.17 -14.89
CA LEU A 31 13.04 0.85 -13.93
C LEU A 31 12.29 1.36 -12.69
N LEU A 32 10.97 1.17 -12.60
CA LEU A 32 10.17 1.61 -11.46
C LEU A 32 10.63 0.86 -10.21
N THR A 33 11.08 1.61 -9.20
CA THR A 33 11.58 1.08 -7.93
C THR A 33 10.59 1.25 -6.79
N GLU A 34 9.73 2.27 -6.88
CA GLU A 34 8.73 2.59 -5.87
C GLU A 34 7.42 3.03 -6.51
N LEU A 35 6.33 2.41 -6.05
CA LEU A 35 4.96 2.75 -6.42
C LEU A 35 4.15 3.00 -5.16
N ASN A 36 3.69 4.25 -4.99
CA ASN A 36 2.85 4.64 -3.88
C ASN A 36 1.43 4.95 -4.37
N LEU A 37 0.47 4.14 -3.95
CA LEU A 37 -0.95 4.24 -4.26
C LEU A 37 -1.79 4.24 -2.99
N ARG A 38 -1.21 4.63 -1.85
CA ARG A 38 -1.93 4.68 -0.56
C ARG A 38 -3.14 5.61 -0.65
N ARG A 39 -4.19 5.35 0.12
CA ARG A 39 -5.38 6.22 0.21
C ARG A 39 -6.01 6.49 -1.17
N ASN A 40 -6.22 5.43 -1.95
CA ASN A 40 -6.98 5.46 -3.19
C ASN A 40 -8.25 4.60 -3.02
N GLN A 41 -8.93 4.27 -4.12
CA GLN A 41 -10.13 3.42 -4.13
C GLN A 41 -9.89 2.11 -4.88
N ILE A 42 -8.65 1.63 -4.92
CA ILE A 42 -8.27 0.49 -5.76
C ILE A 42 -8.99 -0.76 -5.28
N ASN A 43 -9.87 -1.28 -6.13
CA ASN A 43 -10.59 -2.54 -5.90
C ASN A 43 -10.17 -3.64 -6.89
N ARG A 44 -9.43 -3.27 -7.93
CA ARG A 44 -8.99 -4.17 -8.99
C ARG A 44 -7.54 -3.89 -9.39
N ILE A 45 -6.79 -4.96 -9.57
CA ILE A 45 -5.46 -4.94 -10.16
C ILE A 45 -5.56 -5.64 -11.52
N GLY A 46 -5.22 -4.91 -12.58
CA GLY A 46 -5.16 -5.44 -13.94
C GLY A 46 -3.82 -6.12 -14.22
N THR A 47 -3.49 -6.26 -15.51
CA THR A 47 -2.19 -6.78 -15.93
C THR A 47 -1.12 -5.69 -15.73
N ILE A 48 -0.23 -5.90 -14.76
CA ILE A 48 0.85 -4.96 -14.43
C ILE A 48 2.26 -5.42 -14.85
N GLY A 49 2.38 -6.61 -15.45
CA GLY A 49 3.66 -7.19 -15.85
C GLY A 49 4.54 -7.62 -14.68
N LYS A 50 5.84 -7.80 -14.96
CA LYS A 50 6.81 -8.35 -13.98
C LYS A 50 7.52 -7.30 -13.12
N LEU A 51 7.57 -6.05 -13.58
CA LEU A 51 8.20 -4.91 -12.88
C LEU A 51 9.52 -5.27 -12.16
N PRO A 52 10.57 -5.68 -12.91
CA PRO A 52 11.75 -6.33 -12.33
C PRO A 52 12.53 -5.49 -11.32
N SER A 53 12.37 -4.16 -11.35
CA SER A 53 13.04 -3.23 -10.43
C SER A 53 12.17 -2.80 -9.25
N LEU A 54 10.89 -3.19 -9.18
CA LEU A 54 9.96 -2.67 -8.16
C LEU A 54 10.28 -3.25 -6.78
N LEU A 55 10.81 -2.41 -5.89
CA LEU A 55 11.23 -2.82 -4.55
C LEU A 55 10.19 -2.48 -3.48
N ARG A 56 9.43 -1.40 -3.67
CA ARG A 56 8.43 -0.92 -2.71
C ARG A 56 7.08 -0.67 -3.37
N LEU A 57 6.04 -1.24 -2.77
CA LEU A 57 4.65 -1.04 -3.19
C LEU A 57 3.78 -0.69 -1.99
N PHE A 58 3.16 0.48 -2.04
CA PHE A 58 2.27 0.96 -0.99
C PHE A 58 0.83 1.03 -1.52
N LEU A 59 -0.02 0.14 -1.02
CA LEU A 59 -1.44 0.02 -1.35
C LEU A 59 -2.33 0.19 -0.10
N SER A 60 -1.79 0.72 1.00
CA SER A 60 -2.54 0.96 2.24
C SER A 60 -3.78 1.81 2.01
N ASN A 61 -4.86 1.55 2.75
CA ASN A 61 -6.13 2.28 2.65
C ASN A 61 -6.69 2.26 1.21
N ASN A 62 -6.94 1.07 0.67
CA ASN A 62 -7.63 0.85 -0.60
C ASN A 62 -8.82 -0.11 -0.38
N LYS A 63 -9.41 -0.63 -1.47
CA LYS A 63 -10.62 -1.47 -1.47
C LYS A 63 -10.33 -2.91 -1.97
N LEU A 64 -9.14 -3.44 -1.69
CA LEU A 64 -8.77 -4.81 -2.07
C LEU A 64 -9.35 -5.81 -1.06
N GLU A 65 -10.40 -6.53 -1.45
CA GLU A 65 -11.17 -7.38 -0.52
C GLU A 65 -10.68 -8.83 -0.43
N THR A 66 -10.17 -9.39 -1.53
CA THR A 66 -9.89 -10.82 -1.63
C THR A 66 -8.47 -11.13 -2.09
N PHE A 67 -8.00 -12.37 -1.88
CA PHE A 67 -6.65 -12.76 -2.33
C PHE A 67 -6.55 -12.86 -3.86
N GLU A 68 -7.65 -13.17 -4.54
CA GLU A 68 -7.73 -13.21 -6.00
C GLU A 68 -7.40 -11.83 -6.60
N SER A 69 -7.82 -10.74 -5.93
CA SER A 69 -7.49 -9.37 -6.34
C SER A 69 -5.99 -9.07 -6.32
N LEU A 70 -5.21 -9.84 -5.56
CA LEU A 70 -3.76 -9.68 -5.44
C LEU A 70 -2.97 -10.58 -6.40
N GLU A 71 -3.60 -11.55 -7.06
CA GLU A 71 -2.89 -12.51 -7.93
C GLU A 71 -1.98 -11.85 -8.99
N PRO A 72 -2.39 -10.75 -9.66
CA PRO A 72 -1.50 -10.07 -10.60
C PRO A 72 -0.20 -9.56 -9.97
N LEU A 73 -0.21 -9.22 -8.67
CA LEU A 73 0.98 -8.75 -7.97
C LEU A 73 2.04 -9.84 -7.81
N PHE A 74 1.66 -11.12 -7.76
CA PHE A 74 2.61 -12.23 -7.56
C PHE A 74 3.59 -12.40 -8.73
N GLN A 75 3.36 -11.72 -9.86
CA GLN A 75 4.33 -11.66 -10.96
C GLN A 75 5.54 -10.78 -10.64
N VAL A 76 5.42 -9.89 -9.64
CA VAL A 76 6.47 -8.96 -9.23
C VAL A 76 7.36 -9.61 -8.16
N SER A 77 8.40 -10.30 -8.63
CA SER A 77 9.30 -11.08 -7.77
C SER A 77 10.37 -10.26 -7.05
N SER A 78 10.47 -8.96 -7.32
CA SER A 78 11.49 -8.03 -6.80
C SER A 78 11.08 -7.30 -5.50
N LEU A 79 9.82 -7.40 -5.09
CA LEU A 79 9.27 -6.63 -3.97
C LEU A 79 9.93 -6.98 -2.63
N ASN A 80 10.52 -5.97 -1.99
CA ASN A 80 11.11 -6.04 -0.67
C ASN A 80 10.19 -5.47 0.42
N GLU A 81 9.37 -4.48 0.08
CA GLU A 81 8.42 -3.86 1.00
C GLU A 81 7.04 -3.76 0.35
N LEU A 82 6.04 -4.29 1.05
CA LEU A 82 4.65 -4.28 0.62
C LEU A 82 3.79 -3.78 1.79
N ARG A 83 2.91 -2.81 1.51
CA ARG A 83 1.90 -2.39 2.48
C ARG A 83 0.52 -2.51 1.85
N LEU A 84 -0.33 -3.27 2.53
CA LEU A 84 -1.72 -3.53 2.18
C LEU A 84 -2.64 -3.27 3.38
N ASP A 85 -2.12 -2.73 4.48
CA ASP A 85 -2.89 -2.38 5.66
C ASP A 85 -4.13 -1.54 5.34
N SER A 86 -5.20 -1.74 6.12
CA SER A 86 -6.51 -1.11 5.88
C SER A 86 -7.12 -1.45 4.51
N ASN A 87 -6.90 -2.67 4.01
CA ASN A 87 -7.69 -3.29 2.95
C ASN A 87 -8.51 -4.47 3.51
N GLY A 88 -9.57 -4.87 2.80
CA GLY A 88 -10.43 -5.99 3.22
C GLY A 88 -9.68 -7.33 3.31
N VAL A 89 -8.69 -7.56 2.44
CA VAL A 89 -7.87 -8.79 2.42
C VAL A 89 -7.10 -9.03 3.72
N CYS A 90 -6.84 -7.99 4.51
CA CYS A 90 -6.14 -8.09 5.80
C CYS A 90 -7.04 -8.55 6.95
N GLY A 91 -8.37 -8.46 6.83
CA GLY A 91 -9.30 -8.61 7.94
C GLY A 91 -9.72 -10.04 8.30
N SER A 92 -9.56 -11.00 7.38
CA SER A 92 -10.12 -12.36 7.55
C SER A 92 -9.34 -13.24 8.54
N ASN A 93 -8.01 -13.26 8.45
CA ASN A 93 -7.12 -13.98 9.36
C ASN A 93 -5.66 -13.52 9.16
N GLN A 94 -5.09 -12.84 10.17
CA GLN A 94 -3.75 -12.25 10.05
C GLN A 94 -2.64 -13.29 9.78
N SER A 95 -2.71 -14.49 10.38
CA SER A 95 -1.69 -15.52 10.16
C SER A 95 -1.80 -16.16 8.78
N SER A 96 -3.03 -16.39 8.29
CA SER A 96 -3.26 -16.92 6.94
C SER A 96 -2.82 -15.90 5.88
N TYR A 97 -3.19 -14.63 6.08
CA TYR A 97 -2.78 -13.50 5.26
C TYR A 97 -1.26 -13.40 5.16
N ARG A 98 -0.57 -13.33 6.30
CA ARG A 98 0.89 -13.24 6.35
C ARG A 98 1.55 -14.44 5.67
N SER A 99 1.06 -15.66 5.93
CA SER A 99 1.58 -16.87 5.29
C SER A 99 1.37 -16.85 3.76
N ARG A 100 0.22 -16.36 3.29
CA ARG A 100 -0.07 -16.26 1.84
C ARG A 100 0.79 -15.19 1.17
N MET A 101 1.04 -14.06 1.83
CA MET A 101 1.96 -13.04 1.34
C MET A 101 3.40 -13.53 1.25
N ILE A 102 3.88 -14.27 2.26
CA ILE A 102 5.22 -14.88 2.22
C ILE A 102 5.38 -15.83 1.03
N ARG A 103 4.34 -16.62 0.72
CA ARG A 103 4.35 -17.55 -0.41
C ARG A 103 4.28 -16.84 -1.76
N GLY A 104 3.48 -15.78 -1.85
CA GLY A 104 3.33 -14.98 -3.05
C GLY A 104 4.55 -14.10 -3.36
N PHE A 105 5.28 -13.67 -2.32
CA PHE A 105 6.45 -12.79 -2.42
C PHE A 105 7.65 -13.36 -1.66
N PRO A 106 8.41 -14.31 -2.25
CA PRO A 106 9.46 -15.03 -1.54
C PRO A 106 10.59 -14.14 -0.99
N VAL A 107 10.90 -13.02 -1.65
CA VAL A 107 11.98 -12.10 -1.23
C VAL A 107 11.51 -10.96 -0.32
N LEU A 108 10.21 -10.88 -0.03
CA LEU A 108 9.62 -9.79 0.74
C LEU A 108 10.21 -9.70 2.13
N LYS A 109 10.73 -8.53 2.50
CA LYS A 109 11.39 -8.30 3.80
C LYS A 109 10.45 -7.64 4.80
N HIS A 110 9.56 -6.77 4.33
CA HIS A 110 8.64 -6.02 5.16
C HIS A 110 7.21 -6.13 4.60
N LEU A 111 6.28 -6.49 5.48
CA LEU A 111 4.85 -6.54 5.20
C LEU A 111 4.13 -5.70 6.24
N ASP A 112 3.39 -4.68 5.82
CA ASP A 112 2.60 -3.81 6.69
C ASP A 112 3.41 -3.25 7.88
N LEU A 113 4.59 -2.70 7.58
CA LEU A 113 5.57 -2.19 8.56
C LEU A 113 6.21 -3.25 9.48
N LYS A 114 5.87 -4.53 9.33
CA LYS A 114 6.43 -5.61 10.13
C LYS A 114 7.50 -6.36 9.34
N PRO A 115 8.71 -6.55 9.90
CA PRO A 115 9.73 -7.37 9.25
C PRO A 115 9.24 -8.82 9.16
N LEU A 116 9.67 -9.53 8.11
CA LEU A 116 9.44 -10.95 7.89
C LEU A 116 10.69 -11.73 8.26
N SER A 117 10.60 -12.55 9.31
CA SER A 117 11.69 -13.38 9.80
C SER A 117 11.75 -14.74 9.11
N ASP A 118 12.88 -15.44 9.22
CA ASP A 118 12.99 -16.82 8.73
C ASP A 118 12.04 -17.79 9.47
N ALA A 119 11.69 -17.47 10.71
CA ALA A 119 10.68 -18.21 11.47
C ALA A 119 9.29 -18.08 10.83
N ASP A 120 8.90 -16.87 10.43
CA ASP A 120 7.64 -16.63 9.70
C ASP A 120 7.60 -17.44 8.39
N ARG A 121 8.74 -17.49 7.69
CA ARG A 121 8.86 -18.26 6.44
C ARG A 121 8.69 -19.76 6.69
N LYS A 122 9.37 -20.29 7.71
CA LYS A 122 9.24 -21.71 8.09
C LYS A 122 7.80 -22.04 8.46
N GLU A 123 7.13 -21.20 9.24
CA GLU A 123 5.73 -21.40 9.61
C GLU A 123 4.80 -21.40 8.37
N ALA A 124 5.00 -20.45 7.46
CA ALA A 124 4.21 -20.35 6.23
C ALA A 124 4.34 -21.58 5.32
N LEU A 125 5.51 -22.23 5.32
CA LEU A 125 5.76 -23.51 4.64
C LEU A 125 5.13 -24.70 5.37
N LEU A 126 5.18 -24.73 6.72
CA LEU A 126 4.59 -25.82 7.50
C LEU A 126 3.07 -25.86 7.36
N ARG A 127 2.40 -24.71 7.31
CA ARG A 127 0.95 -24.61 7.05
C ARG A 127 0.51 -25.06 5.65
N LEU A 128 1.48 -25.27 4.76
CA LEU A 128 1.29 -25.75 3.39
C LEU A 128 1.25 -27.28 3.33
N SER A 129 1.89 -27.96 4.31
CA SER A 129 1.62 -29.38 4.51
C SER A 129 0.13 -29.50 4.78
N PRO A 130 -0.61 -30.42 4.11
CA PRO A 130 -1.94 -30.73 4.56
C PRO A 130 -1.76 -31.03 6.02
N THR A 131 -2.36 -30.20 6.87
CA THR A 131 -2.50 -30.57 8.25
C THR A 131 -3.05 -31.99 8.17
N LYS A 132 -2.29 -32.97 8.69
CA LYS A 132 -2.95 -34.00 9.46
C LYS A 132 -3.86 -33.17 10.32
N THR A 133 -5.14 -33.17 9.98
CA THR A 133 -6.20 -32.60 10.79
C THR A 133 -5.81 -32.97 12.20
N SER A 134 -5.34 -31.99 12.97
CA SER A 134 -5.33 -32.11 14.40
C SER A 134 -6.80 -32.27 14.70
N SER A 135 -7.22 -33.51 14.78
CA SER A 135 -8.56 -33.94 15.05
C SER A 135 -8.82 -33.56 16.50
N GLY A 136 -9.13 -32.28 16.70
CA GLY A 136 -9.70 -31.79 17.94
C GLY A 136 -11.03 -32.48 18.24
N ASP A 137 -11.66 -33.09 17.24
CA ASP A 137 -12.84 -33.93 17.39
C ASP A 137 -12.49 -35.36 17.82
N ASP A 138 -11.35 -35.95 17.37
CA ASP A 138 -10.96 -37.30 17.81
C ASP A 138 -10.46 -37.30 19.26
N ASP A 139 -9.72 -36.26 19.69
CA ASP A 139 -9.27 -36.15 21.08
C ASP A 139 -10.44 -35.83 22.04
N ALA A 140 -11.44 -35.06 21.59
CA ALA A 140 -12.66 -34.82 22.36
C ALA A 140 -13.55 -36.07 22.44
N GLU A 141 -13.68 -36.83 21.36
CA GLU A 141 -14.44 -38.08 21.33
C GLU A 141 -13.73 -39.22 22.08
N ALA A 142 -12.40 -39.31 22.02
CA ALA A 142 -11.61 -40.25 22.81
C ALA A 142 -11.65 -39.92 24.31
N ALA A 143 -11.60 -38.63 24.67
CA ALA A 143 -11.79 -38.20 26.05
C ALA A 143 -13.23 -38.43 26.53
N ALA A 144 -14.24 -38.21 25.69
CA ALA A 144 -15.64 -38.51 25.99
C ALA A 144 -15.89 -40.02 26.15
N ARG A 145 -15.35 -40.86 25.27
CA ARG A 145 -15.39 -42.32 25.38
C ARG A 145 -14.71 -42.80 26.65
N SER A 146 -13.53 -42.27 26.99
CA SER A 146 -12.81 -42.64 28.21
C SER A 146 -13.59 -42.27 29.48
N ARG A 147 -14.25 -41.10 29.50
CA ARG A 147 -15.13 -40.69 30.60
C ARG A 147 -16.39 -41.57 30.69
N ALA A 148 -16.99 -41.93 29.55
CA ALA A 148 -18.17 -42.80 29.48
C ALA A 148 -17.86 -44.24 29.93
N ILE A 149 -16.69 -44.79 29.56
CA ILE A 149 -16.23 -46.11 30.02
C ILE A 149 -15.95 -46.07 31.52
N SER A 150 -15.29 -45.01 32.00
CA SER A 150 -15.00 -44.86 33.43
C SER A 150 -16.28 -44.72 34.25
N SER A 151 -17.27 -43.95 33.78
CA SER A 151 -18.56 -43.81 34.47
C SER A 151 -19.39 -45.09 34.41
N ALA A 152 -19.38 -45.82 33.28
CA ALA A 152 -20.03 -47.12 33.16
C ALA A 152 -19.38 -48.18 34.10
N LYS A 153 -18.05 -48.16 34.23
CA LYS A 153 -17.31 -49.02 35.16
C LYS A 153 -17.68 -48.72 36.61
N VAL A 154 -17.69 -47.45 37.02
CA VAL A 154 -18.08 -47.03 38.37
C VAL A 154 -19.55 -47.38 38.66
N ALA A 155 -20.45 -47.23 37.68
CA ALA A 155 -21.84 -47.60 37.82
C ALA A 155 -22.05 -49.12 37.92
N TRP A 156 -21.22 -49.92 37.25
CA TRP A 156 -21.22 -51.38 37.35
C TRP A 156 -20.66 -51.85 38.69
N GLU A 157 -19.56 -51.26 39.15
CA GLU A 157 -18.97 -51.54 40.48
C GLU A 157 -19.94 -51.18 41.61
N ARG A 158 -20.71 -50.09 41.48
CA ARG A 158 -21.76 -49.72 42.44
C ARG A 158 -22.99 -50.64 42.43
N ARG A 159 -23.19 -51.45 41.38
CA ARG A 159 -24.25 -52.47 41.34
C ARG A 159 -23.83 -53.78 41.98
N GLY A 160 -22.54 -53.97 42.26
CA GLY A 160 -21.97 -55.18 42.80
C GLY A 160 -21.84 -55.19 44.33
N ASP A 161 -22.85 -54.73 45.08
CA ASP A 161 -23.03 -55.14 46.49
C ASP A 161 -24.44 -54.80 47.01
N PRO A 162 -25.27 -55.78 47.44
CA PRO A 162 -26.62 -55.54 47.92
C PRO A 162 -26.65 -55.31 49.45
N SER A 163 -26.66 -54.06 49.90
CA SER A 163 -27.27 -53.66 51.18
C SER A 163 -27.53 -52.14 51.25
N SER A 164 -28.80 -51.78 51.42
CA SER A 164 -29.30 -50.40 51.63
C SER A 164 -29.17 -49.95 53.11
N PRO A 165 -29.59 -48.74 53.57
CA PRO A 165 -30.24 -47.61 52.87
C PRO A 165 -29.76 -46.16 53.22
N ALA A 166 -30.19 -45.22 52.36
CA ALA A 166 -30.69 -43.83 52.58
C ALA A 166 -29.96 -42.80 53.48
N MET A 167 -29.93 -41.53 53.02
CA MET A 167 -30.07 -40.21 53.72
C MET A 167 -29.34 -39.12 52.89
N THR A 168 -30.03 -38.18 52.22
CA THR A 168 -30.48 -36.81 52.61
C THR A 168 -29.39 -35.74 52.82
N SER A 169 -29.81 -34.47 52.61
CA SER A 169 -29.17 -33.15 52.80
C SER A 169 -28.11 -32.73 51.77
N ASN A 170 -28.35 -31.69 50.94
CA ASN A 170 -28.28 -30.25 51.24
C ASN A 170 -26.93 -29.85 51.85
N ASP A 171 -26.17 -29.02 51.14
CA ASP A 171 -25.47 -27.83 51.67
C ASP A 171 -24.48 -27.27 50.62
N SER A 172 -24.73 -26.04 50.18
CA SER A 172 -23.70 -25.00 50.00
C SER A 172 -23.38 -24.45 51.41
N PRO A 173 -22.22 -23.84 51.76
CA PRO A 173 -21.60 -22.76 50.98
C PRO A 173 -20.06 -22.52 51.15
N ASP A 174 -19.60 -21.51 50.41
CA ASP A 174 -18.66 -20.43 50.78
C ASP A 174 -17.12 -20.47 50.57
N MET A 175 -16.68 -19.44 49.85
CA MET A 175 -15.54 -18.52 50.06
C MET A 175 -14.09 -19.02 50.25
N SER A 176 -13.23 -18.68 49.26
CA SER A 176 -12.30 -17.51 49.29
C SER A 176 -10.87 -17.75 48.77
N SER A 177 -10.34 -16.65 48.18
CA SER A 177 -8.91 -16.29 47.96
C SER A 177 -8.14 -17.02 46.86
N SER A 178 -7.13 -16.46 46.18
CA SER A 178 -6.76 -15.10 45.74
C SER A 178 -5.42 -15.27 45.01
N THR A 179 -5.24 -14.69 43.81
CA THR A 179 -3.96 -14.26 43.18
C THR A 179 -4.31 -13.78 41.77
N SER A 180 -4.54 -12.49 41.49
CA SER A 180 -3.55 -11.42 41.18
C SER A 180 -2.31 -11.90 40.47
N TRP A 181 -2.17 -11.59 39.17
CA TRP A 181 -1.01 -11.25 38.30
C TRP A 181 -1.64 -11.13 36.89
N GLY A 182 -1.59 -10.08 36.10
CA GLY A 182 -0.72 -8.92 35.97
C GLY A 182 -0.75 -8.58 34.47
N THR A 183 -1.35 -7.45 34.10
CA THR A 183 -1.37 -6.92 32.74
C THR A 183 0.05 -6.52 32.30
N PRO A 184 0.48 -6.81 31.06
CA PRO A 184 1.66 -6.15 30.50
C PRO A 184 1.24 -5.02 29.55
N ASP A 185 1.42 -3.81 30.06
CA ASP A 185 2.20 -2.70 29.51
C ASP A 185 2.07 -2.33 28.02
N LYS A 186 1.48 -1.14 27.86
CA LYS A 186 1.76 -0.20 26.79
C LYS A 186 3.19 0.34 26.95
N GLU A 187 4.12 -0.10 26.13
CA GLU A 187 5.32 0.70 25.82
C GLU A 187 5.77 0.48 24.38
N GLY A 188 6.26 1.56 23.76
CA GLY A 188 7.04 1.49 22.53
C GLY A 188 6.29 1.86 21.25
N PHE A 189 5.67 3.04 21.21
CA PHE A 189 5.40 3.72 19.94
C PHE A 189 6.76 4.08 19.31
N VAL A 190 7.35 3.17 18.53
CA VAL A 190 8.49 3.49 17.68
C VAL A 190 7.93 4.22 16.47
N SER A 191 7.85 5.55 16.58
CA SER A 191 7.66 6.44 15.45
C SER A 191 8.91 6.39 14.57
N HIS A 192 8.96 5.41 13.66
CA HIS A 192 9.91 5.44 12.56
C HIS A 192 9.23 6.05 11.34
N VAL A 193 9.43 7.36 11.24
CA VAL A 193 9.52 8.18 10.03
C VAL A 193 8.77 7.55 8.85
N GLY A 194 7.46 7.76 8.82
CA GLY A 194 6.81 7.91 7.54
C GLY A 194 7.58 8.98 6.77
N TYR A 195 7.73 8.84 5.46
CA TYR A 195 8.14 9.93 4.59
C TYR A 195 7.10 11.06 4.69
N GLU A 196 7.10 11.78 5.82
CA GLU A 196 6.75 13.18 5.86
C GLU A 196 7.93 13.84 5.15
N GLU A 197 7.79 14.01 3.84
CA GLU A 197 8.59 14.99 3.11
C GLU A 197 8.44 16.28 3.90
N ARG A 198 9.46 16.63 4.69
CA ARG A 198 9.57 17.98 5.24
C ARG A 198 9.41 18.91 4.05
N GLU A 199 8.40 19.76 4.06
CA GLU A 199 8.27 20.81 3.07
C GLU A 199 9.54 21.63 3.13
N ILE A 200 10.46 21.36 2.22
CA ILE A 200 11.67 22.15 2.08
C ILE A 200 11.17 23.49 1.58
N VAL A 201 11.40 24.55 2.34
CA VAL A 201 11.07 25.90 1.91
C VAL A 201 12.11 26.31 0.85
N PRO A 202 11.70 26.89 -0.28
CA PRO A 202 12.63 27.35 -1.30
C PRO A 202 13.60 28.40 -0.73
N MET A 203 14.85 28.37 -1.18
CA MET A 203 15.85 29.35 -0.75
C MET A 203 15.61 30.72 -1.39
N SER A 204 15.07 30.75 -2.61
CA SER A 204 14.65 31.97 -3.30
C SER A 204 13.57 31.68 -4.35
N ARG A 205 12.97 32.75 -4.90
CA ARG A 205 12.01 32.72 -6.01
C ARG A 205 12.50 33.63 -7.14
N GLU A 206 12.48 33.13 -8.37
CA GLU A 206 12.89 33.80 -9.61
C GLU A 206 11.72 33.88 -10.60
N GLU A 207 11.82 34.78 -11.60
CA GLU A 207 10.91 34.90 -12.76
C GLU A 207 9.41 34.67 -12.48
N SER A 208 8.77 35.59 -11.72
CA SER A 208 7.32 35.52 -11.51
C SER A 208 6.54 36.25 -12.59
N ALA A 209 5.55 35.58 -13.17
CA ALA A 209 4.67 36.14 -14.20
C ALA A 209 3.19 35.92 -13.83
N VAL A 210 2.41 37.00 -13.91
CA VAL A 210 0.94 36.97 -13.78
C VAL A 210 0.37 36.93 -15.19
N HIS A 211 -0.55 35.99 -15.43
CA HIS A 211 -1.07 35.71 -16.78
C HIS A 211 -2.49 36.29 -16.96
N ASN A 212 -2.88 36.50 -18.23
CA ASN A 212 -3.88 37.47 -18.70
C ASN A 212 -5.25 37.50 -17.98
N ASP A 213 -5.69 36.40 -17.37
CA ASP A 213 -7.02 36.32 -16.74
C ASP A 213 -6.99 36.54 -15.22
N ASN A 214 -5.83 36.88 -14.63
CA ASN A 214 -5.63 37.01 -13.17
C ASN A 214 -5.98 35.73 -12.37
N ALA A 215 -6.25 34.61 -13.05
CA ALA A 215 -6.64 33.32 -12.49
C ALA A 215 -5.46 32.36 -12.26
N GLY A 216 -4.25 32.77 -12.66
CA GLY A 216 -3.04 31.97 -12.49
C GLY A 216 -1.78 32.82 -12.54
N PHE A 217 -0.73 32.31 -11.91
CA PHE A 217 0.61 32.87 -11.97
C PHE A 217 1.65 31.76 -12.00
N SER A 218 2.85 32.09 -12.44
CA SER A 218 3.99 31.18 -12.40
C SER A 218 5.14 31.79 -11.62
N GLU A 219 5.99 30.93 -11.06
CA GLU A 219 7.24 31.32 -10.41
C GLU A 219 8.27 30.18 -10.50
N ILE A 220 9.54 30.52 -10.38
CA ILE A 220 10.62 29.53 -10.28
C ILE A 220 11.11 29.46 -8.85
N GLU A 221 10.88 28.35 -8.17
CA GLU A 221 11.42 28.07 -6.84
C GLU A 221 12.83 27.48 -6.95
N VAL A 222 13.78 28.01 -6.16
CA VAL A 222 15.18 27.61 -6.18
C VAL A 222 15.58 26.88 -4.89
N TYR A 223 16.08 25.67 -5.05
CA TYR A 223 16.58 24.78 -3.99
C TYR A 223 18.07 24.45 -4.24
N GLY A 224 18.88 25.49 -4.43
CA GLY A 224 20.31 25.38 -4.71
C GLY A 224 20.50 25.26 -6.21
N ASP A 225 21.05 24.14 -6.67
CA ASP A 225 21.17 23.86 -8.10
C ASP A 225 19.87 23.31 -8.71
N TYR A 226 18.88 23.02 -7.88
CA TYR A 226 17.60 22.45 -8.30
C TYR A 226 16.55 23.53 -8.47
N ARG A 227 15.98 23.65 -9.67
CA ARG A 227 14.93 24.62 -9.99
C ARG A 227 13.60 23.94 -10.27
N VAL A 228 12.55 24.46 -9.66
CA VAL A 228 11.17 24.01 -9.86
C VAL A 228 10.36 25.13 -10.50
N LEU A 229 9.86 24.91 -11.71
CA LEU A 229 8.86 25.79 -12.30
C LEU A 229 7.51 25.46 -11.67
N VAL A 230 6.96 26.40 -10.93
CA VAL A 230 5.66 26.28 -10.28
C VAL A 230 4.63 27.03 -11.10
N ILE A 231 3.57 26.32 -11.45
CA ILE A 231 2.45 26.82 -12.25
C ILE A 231 1.21 26.77 -11.37
N HIS A 232 0.65 27.94 -11.07
CA HIS A 232 -0.58 28.08 -10.30
C HIS A 232 -1.74 28.41 -11.22
N GLY A 233 -2.84 27.64 -11.10
CA GLY A 233 -4.06 27.87 -11.87
C GLY A 233 -3.84 27.83 -13.39
N SER A 234 -4.44 28.77 -14.12
CA SER A 234 -4.47 28.77 -15.59
C SER A 234 -3.17 29.20 -16.29
N ALA A 235 -2.06 29.35 -15.57
CA ALA A 235 -0.78 29.84 -16.07
C ALA A 235 -0.01 28.86 -16.99
N LEU A 236 -0.69 28.04 -17.78
CA LEU A 236 -0.09 26.96 -18.56
C LEU A 236 0.75 27.46 -19.77
N GLU A 237 0.54 28.70 -20.23
CA GLU A 237 1.34 29.33 -21.29
C GLU A 237 2.83 29.50 -20.94
N VAL A 238 3.17 29.42 -19.64
CA VAL A 238 4.55 29.45 -19.16
C VAL A 238 5.37 28.26 -19.67
N LEU A 239 4.72 27.13 -20.00
CA LEU A 239 5.40 25.95 -20.56
C LEU A 239 6.07 26.23 -21.90
N GLU A 240 5.63 27.26 -22.64
CA GLU A 240 6.19 27.65 -23.94
C GLU A 240 7.10 28.87 -23.84
N THR A 241 6.82 29.78 -22.91
CA THR A 241 7.44 31.11 -22.84
C THR A 241 8.64 31.19 -21.89
N THR A 242 8.81 30.21 -21.00
CA THR A 242 9.87 30.23 -19.98
C THR A 242 11.27 30.24 -20.61
N ARG A 243 12.07 31.27 -20.30
CA ARG A 243 13.46 31.40 -20.77
C ARG A 243 14.43 30.50 -20.01
N ALA A 244 14.13 30.18 -18.76
CA ALA A 244 14.91 29.29 -17.90
C ALA A 244 14.70 27.76 -18.17
N ASN A 245 14.06 27.37 -19.27
CA ASN A 245 13.67 25.97 -19.56
C ASN A 245 14.81 24.95 -19.45
N THR A 246 16.04 25.30 -19.87
CA THR A 246 17.21 24.40 -19.81
C THR A 246 17.75 24.18 -18.39
N LEU A 247 17.32 24.98 -17.42
CA LEU A 247 17.75 24.91 -16.03
C LEU A 247 16.72 24.25 -15.11
N ILE A 248 15.49 24.06 -15.59
CA ILE A 248 14.38 23.51 -14.80
C ILE A 248 14.54 22.00 -14.65
N ASN A 249 14.50 21.54 -13.41
CA ASN A 249 14.59 20.13 -13.05
C ASN A 249 13.21 19.51 -12.78
N ALA A 250 12.26 20.33 -12.33
CA ALA A 250 10.91 19.88 -12.06
C ALA A 250 9.85 20.91 -12.46
N ILE A 251 8.67 20.41 -12.80
CA ILE A 251 7.49 21.25 -13.01
C ILE A 251 6.45 20.84 -11.98
N SER A 252 5.91 21.83 -11.26
CA SER A 252 4.87 21.66 -10.26
C SER A 252 3.60 22.37 -10.71
N PHE A 253 2.55 21.60 -10.97
CA PHE A 253 1.20 22.11 -11.21
C PHE A 253 0.47 22.19 -9.86
N ARG A 254 0.07 23.39 -9.44
CA ARG A 254 -0.62 23.63 -8.16
C ARG A 254 -2.01 24.19 -8.44
N TYR A 255 -3.05 23.50 -7.98
CA TYR A 255 -4.45 23.87 -8.20
C TYR A 255 -4.81 23.94 -9.69
N VAL A 256 -4.37 22.96 -10.48
CA VAL A 256 -4.62 22.90 -11.92
C VAL A 256 -5.28 21.57 -12.26
N GLY A 257 -6.51 21.61 -12.77
CA GLY A 257 -7.21 20.39 -13.15
C GLY A 257 -6.44 19.58 -14.19
N MET A 258 -6.45 18.26 -14.10
CA MET A 258 -5.80 17.35 -15.05
C MET A 258 -6.34 17.57 -16.46
N SER A 259 -7.64 17.86 -16.60
CA SER A 259 -8.25 18.20 -17.89
C SER A 259 -7.66 19.46 -18.53
N GLU A 260 -7.36 20.49 -17.75
CA GLU A 260 -6.72 21.73 -18.22
C GLU A 260 -5.27 21.48 -18.63
N ILE A 261 -4.53 20.72 -17.81
CA ILE A 261 -3.15 20.31 -18.11
C ILE A 261 -3.10 19.54 -19.43
N VAL A 262 -3.96 18.52 -19.57
CA VAL A 262 -4.07 17.71 -20.79
C VAL A 262 -4.40 18.60 -21.97
N ALA A 263 -5.42 19.46 -21.87
CA ALA A 263 -5.86 20.33 -22.96
C ALA A 263 -4.75 21.28 -23.42
N ALA A 264 -4.02 21.91 -22.48
CA ALA A 264 -2.91 22.79 -22.81
C ALA A 264 -1.79 22.02 -23.54
N ILE A 265 -1.43 20.83 -23.05
CA ILE A 265 -0.33 20.05 -23.62
C ILE A 265 -0.72 19.45 -24.98
N THR A 266 -1.98 19.07 -25.19
CA THR A 266 -2.44 18.50 -26.46
C THR A 266 -2.70 19.55 -27.54
N ASN A 267 -3.13 20.76 -27.17
CA ASN A 267 -3.48 21.82 -28.14
C ASN A 267 -2.26 22.61 -28.63
N THR A 268 -1.17 22.63 -27.88
CA THR A 268 0.02 23.35 -28.29
C THR A 268 0.72 22.59 -29.42
N THR A 269 0.85 23.26 -30.57
CA THR A 269 1.51 22.77 -31.80
C THR A 269 3.00 22.41 -31.61
N ASN A 270 3.59 22.75 -30.46
CA ASN A 270 4.97 22.51 -30.06
C ASN A 270 5.16 22.18 -28.56
N ALA A 271 4.19 21.56 -27.86
CA ALA A 271 4.27 21.22 -26.41
C ALA A 271 5.23 20.06 -26.10
N ASN A 272 6.34 20.04 -26.81
CA ASN A 272 7.42 19.17 -26.50
C ASN A 272 8.14 19.77 -25.29
N PHE A 273 7.92 19.16 -24.13
CA PHE A 273 8.84 19.18 -23.00
C PHE A 273 10.31 18.82 -23.40
N LYS A 274 10.59 18.56 -24.67
CA LYS A 274 11.92 18.62 -25.29
C LYS A 274 12.70 19.86 -24.89
N ILE A 275 12.09 21.05 -24.78
CA ILE A 275 12.80 22.27 -24.36
C ILE A 275 13.34 22.18 -22.94
N PHE A 276 12.67 21.44 -22.05
CA PHE A 276 13.16 21.16 -20.71
C PHE A 276 14.13 19.97 -20.76
N THR A 277 15.38 20.26 -21.08
CA THR A 277 16.43 19.25 -21.27
C THR A 277 16.86 18.57 -19.97
N ARG A 278 16.63 19.22 -18.82
CA ARG A 278 16.97 18.71 -17.48
C ARG A 278 15.76 18.26 -16.66
N LEU A 279 14.57 18.24 -17.25
CA LEU A 279 13.35 17.83 -16.55
C LEU A 279 13.45 16.37 -16.12
N ARG A 280 13.32 16.13 -14.82
CA ARG A 280 13.31 14.80 -14.20
C ARG A 280 12.04 14.52 -13.41
N ARG A 281 11.40 15.55 -12.85
CA ARG A 281 10.29 15.37 -11.92
C ARG A 281 9.06 16.16 -12.34
N LEU A 282 7.89 15.54 -12.18
CA LEU A 282 6.59 16.20 -12.27
C LEU A 282 5.85 16.10 -10.96
N ILE A 283 5.29 17.22 -10.53
CA ILE A 283 4.56 17.34 -9.27
C ILE A 283 3.17 17.89 -9.56
N PHE A 284 2.16 17.15 -9.14
CA PHE A 284 0.75 17.52 -9.21
C PHE A 284 0.28 17.78 -7.79
N ALA A 285 -0.11 19.00 -7.44
CA ALA A 285 -0.55 19.35 -6.10
C ALA A 285 -1.95 19.95 -6.15
N TYR A 286 -2.85 19.42 -5.32
CA TYR A 286 -4.26 19.83 -5.26
C TYR A 286 -4.97 19.69 -6.62
N ASN A 287 -4.73 18.57 -7.30
CA ASN A 287 -5.33 18.25 -8.60
C ASN A 287 -6.40 17.17 -8.44
N ASP A 288 -7.16 16.93 -9.50
CA ASP A 288 -8.35 16.07 -9.55
C ASP A 288 -8.06 14.70 -10.21
N LEU A 289 -6.84 14.16 -10.06
CA LEU A 289 -6.43 12.90 -10.69
C LEU A 289 -7.29 11.73 -10.21
N GLN A 290 -7.95 11.03 -11.14
CA GLN A 290 -8.88 9.95 -10.85
C GLN A 290 -8.42 8.62 -11.42
N SER A 291 -7.55 8.64 -12.42
CA SER A 291 -7.15 7.45 -13.15
C SER A 291 -5.71 7.53 -13.66
N PHE A 292 -5.17 6.37 -14.05
CA PHE A 292 -3.93 6.32 -14.82
C PHE A 292 -4.09 6.93 -16.22
N ASP A 293 -5.33 6.99 -16.74
CA ASP A 293 -5.61 7.56 -18.06
C ASP A 293 -5.36 9.08 -18.10
N ASP A 294 -5.56 9.76 -16.96
CA ASP A 294 -5.24 11.18 -16.79
C ASP A 294 -3.75 11.48 -16.96
N LEU A 295 -2.90 10.46 -16.90
CA LEU A 295 -1.45 10.56 -17.07
C LEU A 295 -0.98 10.11 -18.46
N LEU A 296 -1.87 9.72 -19.39
CA LEU A 296 -1.46 9.22 -20.71
C LEU A 296 -0.70 10.27 -21.53
N TRP A 297 -1.00 11.55 -21.33
CA TRP A 297 -0.28 12.65 -21.99
C TRP A 297 1.22 12.67 -21.62
N LEU A 298 1.61 12.07 -20.50
CA LEU A 298 3.01 11.96 -20.10
C LEU A 298 3.84 11.17 -21.12
N SER A 299 3.23 10.33 -21.96
CA SER A 299 3.91 9.66 -23.06
C SER A 299 4.68 10.65 -23.97
N SER A 300 4.16 11.88 -24.13
CA SER A 300 4.81 12.95 -24.90
C SER A 300 6.14 13.46 -24.31
N LEU A 301 6.41 13.19 -23.03
CA LEU A 301 7.68 13.55 -22.37
C LEU A 301 8.85 12.68 -22.82
N GLY A 302 8.55 11.50 -23.36
CA GLY A 302 9.51 10.43 -23.59
C GLY A 302 10.16 9.93 -22.29
N PRO A 303 11.36 9.36 -22.35
CA PRO A 303 11.99 8.68 -21.21
C PRO A 303 12.57 9.64 -20.17
N LYS A 304 12.20 10.92 -20.16
CA LYS A 304 12.89 11.94 -19.35
C LYS A 304 12.47 11.93 -17.88
N ALA A 305 11.21 11.60 -17.62
CA ALA A 305 10.63 11.67 -16.27
C ALA A 305 11.12 10.49 -15.43
N GLU A 306 11.87 10.80 -14.38
CA GLU A 306 12.34 9.84 -13.38
C GLU A 306 11.36 9.74 -12.21
N GLU A 307 10.61 10.81 -11.92
CA GLU A 307 9.68 10.86 -10.80
C GLU A 307 8.38 11.59 -11.15
N VAL A 308 7.25 10.99 -10.77
CA VAL A 308 5.92 11.60 -10.87
C VAL A 308 5.25 11.52 -9.50
N ILE A 309 4.83 12.66 -8.98
CA ILE A 309 4.30 12.80 -7.63
C ILE A 309 2.98 13.54 -7.69
N SER A 310 1.92 12.96 -7.12
CA SER A 310 0.65 13.61 -6.82
C SER A 310 0.53 13.85 -5.30
N ARG A 311 0.16 15.06 -4.93
CA ARG A 311 -0.07 15.53 -3.57
C ARG A 311 -1.51 16.02 -3.48
N VAL A 312 -2.37 15.18 -2.94
CA VAL A 312 -3.74 15.56 -2.56
C VAL A 312 -3.73 15.75 -1.04
N VAL A 313 -4.24 16.89 -0.57
CA VAL A 313 -4.38 17.19 0.86
C VAL A 313 -5.72 16.65 1.36
#